data_AF-A0A1C4KWD2-F1
#
_entry.id   AF-A0A1C4KWD2-F1
#
_cell.length_a   1.000
_cell.length_b   1.000
_cell.length_c   1.000
_cell.angle_alpha   90.00
_cell.angle_beta   90.00
_cell.angle_gamma   90.00
#
_symmetry.space_group_name_H-M   'P 1'
#
loop_
_entity.id
_entity.type
_entity.pdbx_description
1 polymer ?
#
loop_
_entity_poly.entity_id
_entity_poly.type
_entity_poly.pdbx_seq_one_letter_code
_entity_poly.pdbx_strand_id
1 'polypeptide(L)'
;MIIGDLSARLADARGRLIIELSRAVTDWGGQVPEDPGVAELAVLLEDAAANLHHVTSSTRSELAGAVGHLRAADRLGGLLPAVTLWHLGQALQRAATLPGAHEPTTAPGEPAPQTC
;
A
#
# COMPACT_ATOMS: atom_id res chain seq x y z
N MET A 1 -0.50 -23.54 8.01
CA MET A 1 -1.67 -22.63 8.00
C MET A 1 -1.58 -21.69 9.20
N ILE A 2 -0.64 -20.74 9.17
CA ILE A 2 -0.38 -19.78 10.28
C ILE A 2 -0.65 -18.35 9.80
N ILE A 3 -0.31 -18.06 8.55
CA ILE A 3 -0.53 -16.75 7.92
C ILE A 3 -2.02 -16.42 7.80
N GLY A 4 -2.87 -17.40 7.44
CA GLY A 4 -4.32 -17.18 7.32
C GLY A 4 -5.03 -16.85 8.65
N ASP A 5 -4.61 -17.49 9.75
CA ASP A 5 -5.14 -17.20 11.09
C ASP A 5 -4.72 -15.79 11.57
N LEU A 6 -3.47 -15.42 11.34
CA LEU A 6 -2.96 -14.09 11.69
C LEU A 6 -3.64 -12.99 10.89
N SER A 7 -3.82 -13.17 9.58
CA SER A 7 -4.50 -12.20 8.72
C SER A 7 -5.96 -12.00 9.15
N ALA A 8 -6.68 -13.08 9.47
CA ALA A 8 -8.06 -13.00 9.94
C ALA A 8 -8.16 -12.26 11.27
N ARG A 9 -7.27 -12.56 12.22
CA ARG A 9 -7.22 -11.89 13.53
C ARG A 9 -6.86 -10.41 13.42
N LEU A 10 -5.96 -10.05 12.50
CA LEU A 10 -5.60 -8.66 12.24
C LEU A 10 -6.78 -7.89 11.61
N ALA A 11 -7.49 -8.50 10.66
CA ALA A 11 -8.68 -7.91 10.05
C ALA A 11 -9.79 -7.68 11.08
N ASP A 12 -10.05 -8.65 11.95
CA ASP A 12 -11.02 -8.57 13.05
C ASP A 12 -10.62 -7.51 14.09
N ALA A 13 -9.34 -7.42 14.46
CA ALA A 13 -8.83 -6.38 15.34
C ALA A 13 -8.98 -4.98 14.71
N ARG A 14 -8.66 -4.83 13.42
CA ARG A 14 -8.85 -3.58 12.68
C ARG A 14 -10.33 -3.18 12.66
N GLY A 15 -11.24 -4.11 12.35
CA GLY A 15 -12.67 -3.83 12.33
C GLY A 15 -13.20 -3.28 13.65
N ARG A 16 -12.81 -3.90 14.78
CA ARG A 16 -13.17 -3.39 16.11
C ARG A 16 -12.63 -1.99 16.37
N LEU A 17 -11.38 -1.73 16.02
CA LEU A 17 -10.76 -0.41 16.23
C LEU A 17 -11.43 0.68 15.38
N ILE A 18 -11.83 0.37 14.15
CA ILE A 18 -12.58 1.31 13.29
C ILE A 18 -13.94 1.63 13.89
N ILE A 19 -14.66 0.66 14.46
CA ILE A 19 -15.96 0.90 15.11
C ILE A 19 -15.81 1.85 16.30
N GLU A 20 -14.83 1.61 17.17
CA GLU A 20 -14.57 2.48 18.33
C GLU A 20 -14.14 3.89 17.90
N LEU A 21 -13.29 3.98 16.87
CA LEU A 21 -12.89 5.26 16.29
C LEU A 21 -14.11 6.00 15.71
N SER A 22 -14.96 5.33 14.95
CA SER A 22 -16.18 5.91 14.37
C SER A 22 -17.09 6.47 15.45
N ARG A 23 -17.24 5.76 16.57
CA ARG A 23 -18.01 6.25 17.72
C ARG A 23 -17.39 7.52 18.31
N ALA A 24 -16.09 7.50 18.60
CA ALA A 24 -15.40 8.67 19.16
C ALA A 24 -15.44 9.89 18.23
N VAL A 25 -15.22 9.68 16.93
CA VAL A 25 -15.25 10.75 15.91
C VAL A 25 -16.68 11.29 15.73
N THR A 26 -17.71 10.43 15.81
CA THR A 26 -19.12 10.87 15.80
C THR A 26 -19.45 11.74 17.00
N ASP A 27 -18.95 11.37 18.19
CA ASP A 27 -19.10 12.19 19.41
C ASP A 27 -18.42 13.57 19.27
N TRP A 28 -17.40 13.67 18.41
CA TRP A 28 -16.72 14.93 18.06
C TRP A 28 -17.34 15.66 16.85
N GLY A 29 -18.42 15.14 16.28
CA GLY A 29 -19.14 15.74 15.14
C GLY A 29 -18.55 15.43 13.76
N GLY A 30 -17.63 14.47 13.66
CA GLY A 30 -17.06 14.00 12.39
C GLY A 30 -17.68 12.69 11.90
N GLN A 31 -17.23 12.21 10.74
CA GLN A 31 -17.63 10.92 10.17
C GLN A 31 -16.39 10.14 9.69
N VAL A 32 -16.37 8.83 9.92
CA VAL A 32 -15.31 7.93 9.43
C VAL A 32 -15.81 7.18 8.18
N PRO A 33 -15.02 7.07 7.11
CA PRO A 33 -15.32 6.24 5.93
C PRO A 33 -15.48 4.75 6.28
N GLU A 34 -16.14 3.98 5.41
CA GLU A 34 -16.47 2.57 5.65
C GLU A 34 -15.24 1.64 5.63
N ASP A 35 -14.26 1.91 4.76
CA ASP A 35 -12.97 1.20 4.74
C ASP A 35 -11.81 2.21 4.60
N PRO A 36 -11.46 2.92 5.69
CA PRO A 36 -10.55 4.04 5.60
C PRO A 36 -9.11 3.56 5.41
N GLY A 37 -8.43 4.15 4.43
CA GLY A 37 -7.01 3.95 4.21
C GLY A 37 -6.15 4.51 5.34
N VAL A 38 -4.89 4.09 5.43
CA VAL A 38 -3.95 4.57 6.46
C VAL A 38 -3.75 6.10 6.39
N ALA A 39 -3.67 6.66 5.18
CA ALA A 39 -3.59 8.10 4.96
C ALA A 39 -4.88 8.83 5.40
N GLU A 40 -6.04 8.28 5.08
CA GLU A 40 -7.34 8.86 5.44
C GLU A 40 -7.54 8.88 6.95
N LEU A 41 -7.15 7.81 7.65
CA LEU A 41 -7.13 7.77 9.11
C LEU A 41 -6.23 8.85 9.70
N ALA A 42 -5.08 9.12 9.08
CA ALA A 42 -4.18 10.17 9.55
C ALA A 42 -4.83 11.57 9.43
N VAL A 43 -5.54 11.83 8.34
CA VAL A 43 -6.28 13.10 8.14
C VAL A 43 -7.43 13.22 9.13
N LEU A 44 -8.22 12.16 9.32
CA LEU A 44 -9.34 12.15 10.26
C LEU A 44 -8.90 12.45 11.70
N LEU A 45 -7.79 11.85 12.15
CA LEU A 45 -7.27 12.10 13.49
C LEU A 45 -6.67 13.51 13.64
N GLU A 46 -6.10 14.08 12.57
CA GLU A 46 -5.60 15.45 12.57
C GLU A 46 -6.75 16.47 12.64
N ASP A 47 -7.81 16.27 11.85
CA ASP A 47 -9.03 17.07 11.90
C ASP A 47 -9.75 16.93 13.25
N ALA A 48 -9.82 15.72 13.79
CA ALA A 48 -10.34 15.48 15.13
C ALA A 48 -9.56 16.30 16.16
N ALA A 49 -8.23 16.24 16.17
CA ALA A 49 -7.38 17.00 17.09
C ALA A 49 -7.52 18.53 16.95
N ALA A 50 -7.83 19.02 15.74
CA ALA A 50 -8.04 20.44 15.45
C ALA A 50 -9.41 20.95 15.96
N ASN A 51 -10.47 20.18 15.75
CA ASN A 51 -11.86 20.55 16.08
C ASN A 51 -12.23 20.35 17.55
N LEU A 52 -11.38 19.63 18.26
CA LEU A 52 -11.56 19.26 19.64
C LEU A 52 -11.18 20.41 20.60
N HIS A 53 -12.16 21.27 20.89
CA HIS A 53 -12.02 22.39 21.85
C HIS A 53 -11.97 21.96 23.33
N HIS A 54 -12.32 20.71 23.65
CA HIS A 54 -12.54 20.23 25.03
C HIS A 54 -11.62 19.07 25.51
N VAL A 55 -10.65 18.64 24.71
CA VAL A 55 -9.65 17.64 25.14
C VAL A 55 -8.47 18.28 25.82
N THR A 56 -7.91 17.52 26.76
CA THR A 56 -6.68 17.86 27.45
C THR A 56 -5.51 17.94 26.46
N SER A 57 -4.45 18.66 26.85
CA SER A 57 -3.21 18.72 26.06
C SER A 57 -2.58 17.32 25.86
N SER A 58 -2.78 16.40 26.80
CA SER A 58 -2.28 15.02 26.71
C SER A 58 -2.94 14.25 25.56
N THR A 59 -4.27 14.29 25.44
CA THR A 59 -4.99 13.61 24.36
C THR A 59 -4.64 14.20 23.00
N ARG A 60 -4.42 15.51 22.92
CA ARG A 60 -3.93 16.17 21.69
C ARG A 60 -2.54 15.66 21.28
N SER A 61 -1.63 15.48 22.24
CA SER A 61 -0.30 14.93 21.98
C SER A 61 -0.34 13.47 21.54
N GLU A 62 -1.21 12.66 22.13
CA GLU A 62 -1.39 11.25 21.74
C GLU A 62 -1.95 11.14 20.32
N LEU A 63 -2.94 11.95 19.97
CA LEU A 63 -3.49 12.03 18.61
C LEU A 63 -2.41 12.44 17.60
N ALA A 64 -1.60 13.46 17.91
CA ALA A 64 -0.49 13.87 17.04
C ALA A 64 0.54 12.74 16.84
N GLY A 65 0.86 11.98 17.90
CA GLY A 65 1.69 10.78 17.81
C GLY A 65 1.10 9.71 16.91
N ALA A 66 -0.20 9.44 17.03
CA ALA A 66 -0.91 8.49 16.17
C ALA A 66 -0.90 8.91 14.70
N VAL A 67 -1.17 10.19 14.40
CA VAL A 67 -1.05 10.77 13.04
C VAL A 67 0.36 10.56 12.48
N GLY A 68 1.39 10.82 13.30
CA GLY A 68 2.78 10.59 12.92
C GLY A 68 3.08 9.14 12.53
N HIS A 69 2.59 8.18 13.31
CA HIS A 69 2.74 6.75 13.03
C HIS A 69 1.99 6.33 11.76
N LEU A 70 0.76 6.80 11.56
CA LEU A 70 -0.01 6.49 10.35
C LEU A 70 0.65 7.04 9.09
N ARG A 71 1.16 8.29 9.12
CA ARG A 71 1.93 8.86 8.00
C ARG A 71 3.22 8.09 7.73
N ALA A 72 3.88 7.57 8.76
CA ALA A 72 5.04 6.71 8.58
C ALA A 72 4.67 5.38 7.90
N ALA A 73 3.58 4.76 8.34
CA ALA A 73 3.06 3.53 7.74
C ALA A 73 2.62 3.73 6.28
N ASP A 74 1.94 4.84 5.97
CA ASP A 74 1.56 5.21 4.60
C ASP A 74 2.78 5.37 3.69
N ARG A 75 3.82 6.09 4.15
CA ARG A 75 5.10 6.21 3.42
C ARG A 75 5.74 4.85 3.14
N LEU A 76 5.72 3.94 4.11
CA LEU A 76 6.24 2.58 3.90
C LEU A 76 5.39 1.81 2.89
N GLY A 77 4.07 1.92 2.96
CA GLY A 77 3.13 1.34 1.97
C GLY A 77 3.36 1.89 0.56
N GLY A 78 3.65 3.18 0.43
CA GLY A 78 3.98 3.84 -0.84
C GLY A 78 5.27 3.36 -1.51
N LEU A 79 6.13 2.60 -0.80
CA LEU A 79 7.35 2.01 -1.37
C LEU A 79 7.08 0.68 -2.09
N LEU A 80 5.94 0.01 -1.86
CA LEU A 80 5.59 -1.27 -2.49
C LEU A 80 5.67 -1.23 -4.03
N PRO A 81 5.15 -0.21 -4.72
CA PRO A 81 5.30 -0.10 -6.17
C PRO A 81 6.76 -0.07 -6.62
N ALA A 82 7.63 0.68 -5.93
CA ALA A 82 9.05 0.77 -6.24
C ALA A 82 9.76 -0.58 -6.03
N VAL A 83 9.46 -1.27 -4.92
CA VAL A 83 9.98 -2.62 -4.61
C VAL A 83 9.52 -3.63 -5.68
N THR A 84 8.25 -3.56 -6.08
CA THR A 84 7.67 -4.41 -7.13
C THR A 84 8.39 -4.20 -8.46
N LEU A 85 8.60 -2.94 -8.88
CA LEU A 85 9.31 -2.60 -10.11
C LEU A 85 10.77 -3.07 -10.06
N TRP A 86 11.43 -2.93 -8.93
CA TRP A 86 12.79 -3.45 -8.75
C TRP A 86 12.84 -4.97 -8.94
N HIS A 87 11.93 -5.72 -8.30
CA HIS A 87 11.83 -7.16 -8.46
C HIS A 87 11.51 -7.57 -9.91
N LEU A 88 10.63 -6.85 -10.59
CA LEU A 88 10.33 -7.08 -12.01
C LEU A 88 11.57 -6.87 -12.89
N GLY A 89 12.31 -5.78 -12.66
CA GLY A 89 13.57 -5.52 -13.36
C GLY A 89 14.60 -6.62 -13.16
N GLN A 90 14.74 -7.12 -11.92
CA GLN A 90 15.60 -8.26 -11.60
C GLN A 90 15.15 -9.54 -12.33
N ALA A 91 13.85 -9.80 -12.40
CA ALA A 91 13.31 -10.96 -13.12
C ALA A 91 13.60 -10.87 -14.63
N LEU A 92 13.39 -9.69 -15.24
CA LEU A 92 13.68 -9.45 -16.65
C LEU A 92 15.17 -9.59 -16.98
N GLN A 93 16.05 -9.08 -16.11
CA GLN A 93 17.50 -9.18 -16.31
C GLN A 93 17.99 -10.62 -16.24
N ARG A 94 17.45 -11.43 -15.31
CA ARG A 94 17.73 -12.87 -15.24
C ARG A 94 17.21 -13.62 -16.47
N ALA A 95 16.03 -13.25 -16.98
CA ALA A 95 15.47 -13.84 -18.19
C ALA A 95 16.32 -13.53 -19.43
N ALA A 96 16.86 -12.32 -19.56
CA ALA A 96 17.75 -11.93 -20.65
C ALA A 96 19.09 -12.67 -20.64
N THR A 97 19.55 -13.12 -19.48
CA THR A 97 20.78 -13.92 -19.35
C THR A 97 20.59 -15.42 -19.61
N LEU A 98 19.37 -15.89 -19.87
CA LEU A 98 19.12 -17.28 -20.23
C LEU A 98 19.50 -17.54 -21.71
N PRO A 99 20.31 -18.58 -22.01
CA PRO A 99 20.61 -18.95 -23.39
C PRO A 99 19.33 -19.37 -24.12
N GLY A 100 18.99 -18.68 -25.21
CA GLY A 100 17.79 -18.94 -26.03
C GLY A 100 16.79 -17.76 -26.14
N ALA A 101 16.96 -16.68 -25.38
CA ALA A 101 16.07 -15.51 -25.46
C ALA A 101 16.39 -14.54 -26.63
N HIS A 102 17.51 -14.76 -27.32
CA HIS A 102 17.95 -13.97 -28.47
C HIS A 102 18.19 -14.88 -29.69
N GLU A 103 17.15 -15.51 -30.20
CA GLU A 103 17.14 -15.79 -31.65
C GLU A 103 16.26 -14.73 -32.31
N PRO A 104 16.84 -13.64 -32.86
CA PRO A 104 16.16 -12.96 -33.94
C PRO A 104 16.02 -14.01 -35.06
N THR A 105 14.80 -14.48 -35.29
CA THR A 105 14.45 -15.23 -36.50
C THR A 105 14.94 -14.42 -37.69
N THR A 106 16.11 -14.80 -38.17
CA THR A 106 16.63 -14.39 -39.47
C THR A 106 16.42 -15.63 -40.31
N ALA A 107 15.27 -15.67 -41.00
CA ALA A 107 14.95 -16.77 -41.88
C ALA A 107 16.10 -16.95 -42.90
N PRO A 108 16.67 -18.16 -43.04
CA PRO A 108 17.72 -18.40 -44.03
C PRO A 108 17.10 -18.64 -45.41
N GLY A 109 17.54 -17.83 -46.38
CA GLY A 109 17.70 -18.22 -47.78
C GLY A 109 16.40 -18.41 -48.59
N GLU A 110 15.95 -17.33 -49.22
CA GLU A 110 15.18 -17.43 -50.46
C GLU A 110 16.16 -17.71 -51.61
N PRO A 111 16.08 -18.86 -52.32
CA PRO A 111 16.94 -19.10 -53.47
C PRO A 111 16.41 -18.31 -54.67
N ALA A 112 17.28 -17.46 -55.23
CA ALA A 112 17.01 -16.68 -56.43
C ALA A 112 16.62 -17.57 -57.64
N PRO A 113 15.76 -17.10 -58.55
CA PRO A 113 15.37 -17.84 -59.74
C PRO A 113 16.56 -17.93 -60.71
N GLN A 114 17.03 -19.15 -60.99
CA GLN A 114 18.05 -19.38 -62.01
C GLN A 114 17.43 -19.16 -63.39
N THR A 115 18.01 -18.23 -64.14
CA THR A 115 17.71 -17.98 -65.55
C THR A 115 18.82 -18.62 -66.37
N CYS A 116 18.47 -19.59 -67.22
CA CYS A 116 19.04 -19.94 -68.53
C CYS A 116 18.49 -21.30 -68.98
#